data_AF-A0A7W0Y0R7-F1
#
_entry.id   AF-A0A7W0Y0R7-F1
#
_cell.length_a   1.000
_cell.length_b   1.000
_cell.length_c   1.000
_cell.angle_alpha   90.00
_cell.angle_beta   90.00
_cell.angle_gamma   90.00
#
_symmetry.space_group_name_H-M   'P 1'
#
loop_
_entity.id
_entity.type
_entity.pdbx_description
1 polymer ?
#
loop_
_entity_poly.entity_id
_entity_poly.type
_entity_poly.pdbx_seq_one_letter_code
_entity_poly.pdbx_strand_id
1 'polypeptide(L)'
;MPEQPVSGPGRRPARRPRRPSRATHRPSPMRRTLFRRRTKEPETAAEFPADHEETTGAGWDRQLVRTERARDRLAASLWRPGRGQLIAALILFIVGLAGVMQVRINAADDIYATARREDLIQLLDGLGSESRRLEGEIAELERTRTSLQSGADTERVAREEAEKRVEVLSVLAGTVPAEGPGIRMRIADPNNLVNADVLLNAVEEMRDAGAEVIEVNNTIRVVASTWFGMDSRGLVIDGQPVSSPIVVEVIGEPHSLAEAAKFRGGIVSEITGPQIGGQVQIEELNRVVIESLHAVRQNQYAQPASPPPTPR
;
A
#
# COMPACT_ATOMS: atom_id res chain seq x y z
N MET A 1 -18.18 -61.25 -63.86
CA MET A 1 -16.78 -61.10 -63.42
C MET A 1 -16.70 -59.97 -62.40
N PRO A 2 -15.82 -60.09 -61.39
CA PRO A 2 -16.05 -59.62 -60.02
C PRO A 2 -15.26 -58.34 -59.69
N GLU A 3 -15.63 -57.66 -58.59
CA GLU A 3 -14.75 -57.33 -57.45
C GLU A 3 -15.44 -56.37 -56.47
N GLN A 4 -15.71 -56.88 -55.26
CA GLN A 4 -15.44 -56.13 -54.01
C GLN A 4 -14.05 -56.59 -53.52
N PRO A 5 -13.46 -56.11 -52.39
CA PRO A 5 -13.71 -54.92 -51.54
C PRO A 5 -12.41 -54.14 -51.23
N VAL A 6 -12.45 -52.95 -50.59
CA VAL A 6 -11.36 -52.56 -49.66
C VAL A 6 -11.85 -51.76 -48.45
N SER A 7 -11.43 -52.28 -47.31
CA SER A 7 -11.51 -51.87 -45.91
C SER A 7 -11.02 -50.46 -45.57
N GLY A 8 -11.62 -49.86 -44.54
CA GLY A 8 -11.16 -48.61 -43.93
C GLY A 8 -9.97 -48.77 -42.96
N PRO A 9 -9.44 -47.66 -42.41
CA PRO A 9 -8.50 -47.71 -41.31
C PRO A 9 -9.04 -47.12 -40.00
N GLY A 10 -8.54 -47.70 -38.91
CA GLY A 10 -9.02 -47.57 -37.54
C GLY A 10 -8.83 -46.20 -36.87
N ARG A 11 -9.74 -45.92 -35.94
CA ARG A 11 -9.64 -44.83 -34.96
C ARG A 11 -8.57 -45.16 -33.91
N ARG A 12 -7.58 -44.28 -33.76
CA ARG A 12 -6.67 -44.23 -32.60
C ARG A 12 -7.30 -43.37 -31.49
N PRO A 13 -7.24 -43.76 -30.21
CA PRO A 13 -7.64 -42.89 -29.11
C PRO A 13 -6.57 -41.83 -28.82
N ALA A 14 -6.98 -40.56 -28.76
CA ALA A 14 -6.11 -39.43 -28.38
C ALA A 14 -5.83 -39.44 -26.87
N ARG A 15 -4.54 -39.29 -26.52
CA ARG A 15 -4.02 -39.13 -25.16
C ARG A 15 -4.48 -37.78 -24.56
N ARG A 16 -4.95 -37.83 -23.31
CA ARG A 16 -5.22 -36.64 -22.46
C ARG A 16 -3.92 -35.85 -22.18
N PRO A 17 -3.92 -34.51 -22.25
CA PRO A 17 -2.85 -33.69 -21.71
C PRO A 17 -2.96 -33.55 -20.18
N ARG A 18 -1.81 -33.61 -19.51
CA ARG A 18 -1.62 -33.40 -18.06
C ARG A 18 -1.74 -31.90 -17.71
N ARG A 19 -2.40 -31.61 -16.58
CA ARG A 19 -2.40 -30.28 -15.92
C ARG A 19 -0.98 -29.89 -15.48
N PRO A 20 -0.55 -28.62 -15.62
CA PRO A 20 0.67 -28.14 -14.98
C PRO A 20 0.42 -27.80 -13.50
N SER A 21 1.38 -28.20 -12.68
CA SER A 21 1.43 -28.04 -11.22
C SER A 21 1.80 -26.59 -10.84
N ARG A 22 1.08 -26.04 -9.87
CA ARG A 22 1.26 -24.69 -9.32
C ARG A 22 2.54 -24.65 -8.46
N ALA A 23 3.42 -23.71 -8.75
CA ALA A 23 4.65 -23.46 -8.00
C ALA A 23 4.36 -22.78 -6.65
N THR A 24 4.91 -23.31 -5.56
CA THR A 24 4.92 -22.68 -4.24
C THR A 24 6.24 -21.94 -4.04
N HIS A 25 6.20 -20.61 -3.94
CA HIS A 25 7.33 -19.78 -3.51
C HIS A 25 7.45 -19.80 -1.98
N ARG A 26 8.68 -20.00 -1.50
CA ARG A 26 9.08 -20.02 -0.09
C ARG A 26 10.18 -18.97 0.07
N PRO A 27 10.14 -18.05 1.05
CA PRO A 27 11.19 -17.04 1.21
C PRO A 27 12.34 -17.56 2.09
N SER A 28 13.57 -17.12 1.78
CA SER A 28 14.81 -17.38 2.50
C SER A 28 15.08 -16.32 3.61
N PRO A 29 15.83 -16.64 4.69
CA PRO A 29 16.07 -15.72 5.80
C PRO A 29 17.36 -14.87 5.66
N MET A 30 17.35 -13.71 6.33
CA MET A 30 18.41 -12.71 6.44
C MET A 30 19.69 -13.22 7.14
N ARG A 31 20.84 -12.77 6.64
CA ARG A 31 22.18 -12.93 7.25
C ARG A 31 22.49 -11.77 8.20
N ARG A 32 22.93 -12.10 9.42
CA ARG A 32 23.71 -11.24 10.32
C ARG A 32 25.19 -11.30 9.94
N THR A 33 25.88 -10.16 9.91
CA THR A 33 27.34 -10.11 10.15
C THR A 33 27.72 -8.84 10.91
N LEU A 34 28.52 -9.06 11.95
CA LEU A 34 29.20 -8.12 12.83
C LEU A 34 30.33 -7.40 12.09
N PHE A 35 30.66 -6.16 12.49
CA PHE A 35 31.99 -5.61 12.23
C PHE A 35 32.54 -4.83 13.44
N ARG A 36 33.83 -5.06 13.67
CA ARG A 36 34.63 -4.73 14.85
C ARG A 36 35.71 -3.73 14.43
N ARG A 37 35.83 -2.64 15.21
CA ARG A 37 37.05 -1.93 15.70
C ARG A 37 38.18 -1.59 14.71
N ARG A 38 38.71 -0.34 14.73
CA ARG A 38 40.15 0.00 14.87
C ARG A 38 40.44 1.54 14.93
N THR A 39 41.20 1.96 15.96
CA THR A 39 42.21 3.06 16.16
C THR A 39 42.33 4.25 15.16
N LYS A 40 42.77 5.47 15.54
CA LYS A 40 44.12 5.84 16.07
C LYS A 40 44.22 7.39 16.27
N GLU A 41 44.98 7.83 17.27
CA GLU A 41 45.65 9.15 17.44
C GLU A 41 46.69 9.45 16.31
N PRO A 42 47.29 10.67 16.12
CA PRO A 42 48.09 11.39 17.15
C PRO A 42 48.31 12.95 17.03
N GLU A 43 48.96 13.49 18.07
CA GLU A 43 50.12 14.46 18.09
C GLU A 43 50.04 16.01 17.87
N THR A 44 50.62 16.72 18.87
CA THR A 44 51.72 17.74 18.83
C THR A 44 51.48 19.28 18.85
N ALA A 45 51.83 19.86 20.01
CA ALA A 45 52.67 21.03 20.39
C ALA A 45 52.73 22.36 19.61
N ALA A 46 52.77 23.46 20.39
CA ALA A 46 53.60 24.68 20.27
C ALA A 46 53.36 25.58 21.53
N GLU A 47 54.17 26.55 21.97
CA GLU A 47 55.61 26.82 22.10
C GLU A 47 55.71 28.16 22.90
N PHE A 48 56.79 28.39 23.66
CA PHE A 48 57.09 29.57 24.50
C PHE A 48 57.58 30.79 23.66
N PRO A 49 57.70 32.02 24.22
CA PRO A 49 58.91 32.52 24.95
C PRO A 49 58.56 33.41 26.18
N ALA A 50 59.29 33.49 27.31
CA ALA A 50 60.71 33.77 27.63
C ALA A 50 61.06 35.28 27.69
N ASP A 51 61.86 35.64 28.71
CA ASP A 51 62.76 36.82 28.90
C ASP A 51 62.59 37.51 30.29
N HIS A 52 63.61 37.83 31.11
CA HIS A 52 65.08 37.91 30.96
C HIS A 52 65.83 37.87 32.32
N GLU A 53 67.08 37.35 32.25
CA GLU A 53 68.37 37.79 32.85
C GLU A 53 68.58 37.76 34.39
N GLU A 54 69.51 36.96 34.95
CA GLU A 54 70.99 37.00 34.93
C GLU A 54 71.62 38.24 35.62
N THR A 55 72.39 38.02 36.70
CA THR A 55 73.86 38.08 36.68
C THR A 55 74.51 37.86 38.07
N THR A 56 75.75 37.40 37.95
CA THR A 56 76.77 36.89 38.86
C THR A 56 77.37 37.94 39.82
N GLY A 57 77.93 37.49 40.96
CA GLY A 57 78.93 38.29 41.69
C GLY A 57 79.33 37.72 43.07
N ALA A 58 80.58 37.28 43.19
CA ALA A 58 81.19 36.73 44.40
C ALA A 58 82.11 37.76 45.12
N GLY A 59 82.21 37.63 46.46
CA GLY A 59 83.21 38.27 47.35
C GLY A 59 82.90 39.73 47.73
N TRP A 60 83.00 40.20 48.98
CA TRP A 60 84.00 39.93 50.02
C TRP A 60 83.50 40.32 51.43
N ASP A 61 84.15 39.73 52.43
CA ASP A 61 84.17 40.07 53.86
C ASP A 61 84.27 41.57 54.19
N ARG A 62 83.41 42.07 55.09
CA ARG A 62 83.77 42.49 56.46
C ARG A 62 82.63 43.19 57.22
N GLN A 63 82.53 42.84 58.50
CA GLN A 63 82.07 43.65 59.64
C GLN A 63 80.56 43.91 59.83
N LEU A 64 79.93 42.93 60.49
CA LEU A 64 79.31 43.06 61.82
C LEU A 64 79.09 44.48 62.36
N VAL A 65 77.84 44.93 62.49
CA VAL A 65 77.30 45.58 63.72
C VAL A 65 75.77 45.43 63.73
N ARG A 66 75.24 44.82 64.81
CA ARG A 66 73.83 44.83 65.28
C ARG A 66 72.78 44.16 64.37
N THR A 67 72.54 42.86 64.58
CA THR A 67 71.16 42.31 64.69
C THR A 67 71.09 40.94 65.40
N GLU A 68 72.12 40.58 66.18
CA GLU A 68 72.12 39.40 67.07
C GLU A 68 71.25 39.55 68.34
N ARG A 69 70.04 40.12 68.26
CA ARG A 69 69.15 40.21 69.45
C ARG A 69 67.74 39.69 69.27
N ALA A 70 67.33 39.29 68.06
CA ALA A 70 65.95 38.84 67.81
C ALA A 70 65.82 37.36 67.43
N ARG A 71 66.80 36.76 66.74
CA ARG A 71 66.66 35.40 66.20
C ARG A 71 67.13 34.28 67.14
N ASP A 72 68.13 34.54 67.98
CA ASP A 72 68.62 33.53 68.95
C ASP A 72 67.76 33.37 70.21
N ARG A 73 66.79 34.27 70.44
CA ARG A 73 65.79 34.07 71.50
C ARG A 73 64.70 33.06 71.13
N LEU A 74 64.52 32.75 69.84
CA LEU A 74 63.55 31.73 69.40
C LEU A 74 64.16 30.33 69.46
N ALA A 75 65.43 30.16 69.04
CA ALA A 75 66.10 28.85 69.01
C ALA A 75 66.42 28.29 70.42
N ALA A 76 66.79 29.12 71.40
CA ALA A 76 67.06 28.66 72.76
C ALA A 76 65.82 28.24 73.56
N SER A 77 64.60 28.48 73.03
CA SER A 77 63.34 28.01 73.63
C SER A 77 62.95 26.60 73.20
N LEU A 78 63.61 26.01 72.19
CA LEU A 78 63.26 24.66 71.71
C LEU A 78 63.85 23.53 72.56
N TRP A 79 64.92 23.75 73.33
CA TRP A 79 65.59 22.66 74.06
C TRP A 79 65.15 22.45 75.51
N ARG A 80 64.24 23.30 76.01
CA ARG A 80 63.49 23.07 77.24
C ARG A 80 62.05 23.54 77.03
N PRO A 81 61.15 22.69 76.50
CA PRO A 81 59.79 23.11 76.21
C PRO A 81 59.10 23.54 77.50
N GLY A 82 58.82 24.84 77.61
CA GLY A 82 57.88 25.33 78.60
C GLY A 82 56.49 24.78 78.28
N ARG A 83 55.67 24.59 79.32
CA ARG A 83 54.30 24.03 79.18
C ARG A 83 53.46 24.73 78.09
N GLY A 84 53.72 26.01 77.80
CA GLY A 84 53.04 26.76 76.75
C GLY A 84 53.38 26.35 75.31
N GLN A 85 54.60 25.89 75.02
CA GLN A 85 55.02 25.50 73.66
C GLN A 85 54.44 24.15 73.22
N LEU A 86 54.30 23.21 74.16
CA LEU A 86 53.61 21.93 73.91
C LEU A 86 52.13 22.16 73.59
N ILE A 87 51.48 23.10 74.28
CA ILE A 87 50.09 23.47 74.02
C ILE A 87 49.97 24.08 72.61
N ALA A 88 50.87 24.98 72.23
CA ALA A 88 50.86 25.58 70.89
C ALA A 88 51.06 24.54 69.77
N ALA A 89 52.00 23.60 69.92
CA ALA A 89 52.24 22.54 68.94
C ALA A 89 51.05 21.57 68.82
N LEU A 90 50.42 21.21 69.95
CA LEU A 90 49.23 20.37 69.96
C LEU A 90 48.05 21.06 69.29
N ILE A 91 47.84 22.35 69.55
CA ILE A 91 46.81 23.15 68.87
C ILE A 91 47.07 23.16 67.36
N LEU A 92 48.30 23.42 66.93
CA LEU A 92 48.64 23.48 65.51
C LEU A 92 48.46 22.11 64.82
N PHE A 93 48.78 21.02 65.52
CA PHE A 93 48.57 19.65 65.01
C PHE A 93 47.08 19.32 64.87
N ILE A 94 46.25 19.66 65.87
CA ILE A 94 44.80 19.46 65.82
C ILE A 94 44.19 20.29 64.69
N VAL A 95 44.61 21.55 64.55
CA VAL A 95 44.13 22.44 63.47
C VAL A 95 44.56 21.92 62.09
N GLY A 96 45.80 21.44 61.95
CA GLY A 96 46.28 20.84 60.71
C GLY A 96 45.53 19.56 60.35
N LEU A 97 45.30 18.67 61.33
CA LEU A 97 44.53 17.44 61.15
C LEU A 97 43.07 17.75 60.78
N ALA A 98 42.45 18.73 61.46
CA ALA A 98 41.11 19.20 61.16
C ALA A 98 41.03 19.79 59.74
N GLY A 99 42.02 20.59 59.33
CA GLY A 99 42.08 21.16 57.99
C GLY A 99 42.17 20.10 56.89
N VAL A 100 43.04 19.09 57.04
CA VAL A 100 43.14 17.98 56.07
C VAL A 100 41.86 17.15 56.00
N MET A 101 41.25 16.88 57.17
CA MET A 101 39.98 16.15 57.23
C MET A 101 38.84 16.95 56.59
N GLN A 102 38.81 18.27 56.80
CA GLN A 102 37.85 19.18 56.18
C GLN A 102 38.01 19.26 54.66
N VAL A 103 39.24 19.28 54.14
CA VAL A 103 39.50 19.23 52.69
C VAL A 103 39.10 17.88 52.09
N ARG A 104 39.40 16.76 52.76
CA ARG A 104 38.99 15.43 52.27
C ARG A 104 37.48 15.24 52.26
N ILE A 105 36.76 15.81 53.23
CA ILE A 105 35.30 15.76 53.29
C ILE A 105 34.69 16.67 52.20
N ASN A 106 35.20 17.90 52.05
CA ASN A 106 34.73 18.81 51.01
C ASN A 106 35.01 18.31 49.58
N ALA A 107 36.14 17.64 49.35
CA ALA A 107 36.47 17.06 48.05
C ALA A 107 35.58 15.86 47.68
N ALA A 108 35.00 15.17 48.67
CA ALA A 108 34.02 14.11 48.42
C ALA A 108 32.66 14.70 48.02
N ASP A 109 32.20 15.76 48.67
CA ASP A 109 30.89 16.37 48.41
C ASP A 109 30.74 16.93 46.98
N ASP A 110 31.81 17.50 46.40
CA ASP A 110 31.78 18.14 45.07
C ASP A 110 31.61 17.13 43.91
N ILE A 111 32.22 15.94 44.05
CA ILE A 111 32.10 14.84 43.08
C ILE A 111 30.70 14.24 43.10
N TYR A 112 30.09 14.09 44.29
CA TYR A 112 28.73 13.53 44.41
C TYR A 112 27.62 14.53 44.07
N ALA A 113 27.85 15.84 44.18
CA ALA A 113 26.89 16.87 43.77
C ALA A 113 26.79 17.01 42.24
N THR A 114 27.92 16.84 41.54
CA THR A 114 27.99 16.92 40.08
C THR A 114 27.34 15.69 39.40
N ALA A 115 27.60 14.47 39.91
CA ALA A 115 26.97 13.25 39.42
C ALA A 115 25.43 13.26 39.54
N ARG A 116 24.89 13.77 40.66
CA ARG A 116 23.44 13.88 40.88
C ARG A 116 22.74 14.91 40.00
N ARG A 117 23.46 15.96 39.58
CA ARG A 117 22.92 16.98 38.67
C ARG A 117 22.83 16.46 37.25
N GLU A 118 23.84 15.74 36.78
CA GLU A 118 23.82 15.08 35.46
C GLU A 118 22.73 14.00 35.37
N ASP A 119 22.60 13.14 36.39
CA ASP A 119 21.54 12.12 36.45
C ASP A 119 20.13 12.74 36.47
N LEU A 120 19.95 13.88 37.16
CA LEU A 120 18.66 14.59 37.18
C LEU A 120 18.32 15.24 35.83
N ILE A 121 19.31 15.81 35.14
CA ILE A 121 19.12 16.35 33.79
C ILE A 121 18.79 15.22 32.81
N GLN A 122 19.51 14.09 32.89
CA GLN A 122 19.24 12.93 32.05
C GLN A 122 17.87 12.31 32.33
N LEU A 123 17.45 12.27 33.60
CA LEU A 123 16.11 11.82 33.97
C LEU A 123 15.03 12.80 33.49
N LEU A 124 15.27 14.12 33.57
CA LEU A 124 14.35 15.15 33.09
C LEU A 124 14.23 15.12 31.55
N ASP A 125 15.33 14.93 30.84
CA ASP A 125 15.33 14.75 29.39
C ASP A 125 14.65 13.44 28.99
N GLY A 126 14.87 12.37 29.75
CA GLY A 126 14.17 11.09 29.58
C GLY A 126 12.67 11.22 29.77
N LEU A 127 12.23 11.88 30.85
CA LEU A 127 10.81 12.17 31.12
C LEU A 127 10.22 13.10 30.07
N GLY A 128 10.96 14.12 29.62
CA GLY A 128 10.52 15.02 28.57
C GLY A 128 10.39 14.33 27.21
N SER A 129 11.31 13.42 26.90
CA SER A 129 11.24 12.57 25.70
C SER A 129 10.05 11.62 25.76
N GLU A 130 9.80 11.03 26.93
CA GLU A 130 8.69 10.12 27.14
C GLU A 130 7.34 10.84 27.09
N SER A 131 7.24 12.05 27.66
CA SER A 131 6.06 12.91 27.55
C SER A 131 5.73 13.23 26.10
N ARG A 132 6.73 13.65 25.31
CA ARG A 132 6.54 13.94 23.88
C ARG A 132 6.12 12.70 23.09
N ARG A 133 6.66 11.52 23.41
CA ARG A 133 6.26 10.24 22.82
C ARG A 133 4.79 9.93 23.14
N LEU A 134 4.41 10.04 24.41
CA LEU A 134 3.05 9.77 24.88
C LEU A 134 2.03 10.76 24.32
N GLU A 135 2.37 12.06 24.24
CA GLU A 135 1.54 13.07 23.59
C GLU A 135 1.33 12.76 22.10
N GLY A 136 2.39 12.29 21.42
CA GLY A 136 2.29 11.81 20.04
C GLY A 136 1.36 10.60 19.88
N GLU A 137 1.46 9.63 20.80
CA GLU A 137 0.57 8.46 20.83
C GLU A 137 -0.88 8.83 21.13
N ILE A 138 -1.12 9.77 22.04
CA ILE A 138 -2.48 10.28 22.34
C ILE A 138 -3.06 10.93 21.09
N ALA A 139 -2.32 11.81 20.42
CA ALA A 139 -2.80 12.46 19.20
C ALA A 139 -3.13 11.45 18.10
N GLU A 140 -2.35 10.38 17.95
CA GLU A 140 -2.61 9.33 16.98
C GLU A 140 -3.82 8.45 17.36
N LEU A 141 -3.97 8.13 18.64
CA LEU A 141 -5.13 7.40 19.16
C LEU A 141 -6.41 8.22 19.04
N GLU A 142 -6.36 9.53 19.25
CA GLU A 142 -7.51 10.42 19.05
C GLU A 142 -7.90 10.54 17.57
N ARG A 143 -6.92 10.62 16.66
CA ARG A 143 -7.18 10.55 15.21
C ARG A 143 -7.80 9.22 14.82
N THR A 144 -7.22 8.11 15.30
CA THR A 144 -7.72 6.75 15.06
C THR A 144 -9.14 6.61 15.60
N ARG A 145 -9.39 7.04 16.84
CA ARG A 145 -10.72 7.05 17.45
C ARG A 145 -11.69 7.90 16.64
N THR A 146 -11.30 9.08 16.19
CA THR A 146 -12.16 9.97 15.39
C THR A 146 -12.49 9.34 14.04
N SER A 147 -11.52 8.74 13.35
CA SER A 147 -11.74 8.00 12.10
C SER A 147 -12.69 6.82 12.32
N LEU A 148 -12.44 5.98 13.34
CA LEU A 148 -13.29 4.83 13.69
C LEU A 148 -14.71 5.25 14.11
N GLN A 149 -14.84 6.30 14.92
CA GLN A 149 -16.15 6.83 15.34
C GLN A 149 -16.91 7.50 14.19
N SER A 150 -16.20 8.15 13.28
CA SER A 150 -16.82 8.81 12.13
C SER A 150 -17.33 7.80 11.09
N GLY A 151 -16.81 6.57 11.09
CA GLY A 151 -17.14 5.57 10.08
C GLY A 151 -16.83 6.01 8.64
N ALA A 152 -16.18 7.16 8.44
CA ALA A 152 -16.12 7.86 7.17
C ALA A 152 -15.42 7.04 6.08
N ASP A 153 -14.36 6.32 6.44
CA ASP A 153 -13.67 5.42 5.51
C ASP A 153 -14.55 4.23 5.10
N THR A 154 -15.39 3.74 6.01
CA THR A 154 -16.30 2.62 5.74
C THR A 154 -17.46 3.07 4.86
N GLU A 155 -18.05 4.24 5.14
CA GLU A 155 -19.11 4.83 4.32
C GLU A 155 -18.62 5.14 2.91
N ARG A 156 -17.43 5.75 2.77
CA ARG A 156 -16.83 6.04 1.47
C ARG A 156 -16.61 4.77 0.64
N VAL A 157 -16.00 3.74 1.23
CA VAL A 157 -15.79 2.45 0.55
C VAL A 157 -17.13 1.78 0.19
N ALA A 158 -18.11 1.80 1.09
CA ALA A 158 -19.44 1.25 0.81
C ALA A 158 -20.14 1.99 -0.34
N ARG A 159 -20.00 3.32 -0.39
CA ARG A 159 -20.55 4.14 -1.46
C ARG A 159 -19.86 3.88 -2.80
N GLU A 160 -18.53 3.81 -2.83
CA GLU A 160 -17.78 3.47 -4.05
C GLU A 160 -18.19 2.09 -4.60
N GLU A 161 -18.36 1.10 -3.72
CA GLU A 161 -18.85 -0.22 -4.13
C GLU A 161 -20.32 -0.21 -4.57
N ALA A 162 -21.16 0.62 -3.97
CA ALA A 162 -22.53 0.81 -4.43
C ALA A 162 -22.59 1.47 -5.81
N GLU A 163 -21.75 2.48 -6.07
CA GLU A 163 -21.66 3.17 -7.37
C GLU A 163 -21.18 2.21 -8.47
N LYS A 164 -20.16 1.38 -8.23
CA LYS A 164 -19.74 0.31 -9.15
C LYS A 164 -20.85 -0.70 -9.42
N ARG A 165 -21.59 -1.09 -8.39
CA ARG A 165 -22.74 -2.02 -8.56
C ARG A 165 -23.84 -1.39 -9.40
N VAL A 166 -24.13 -0.10 -9.20
CA VAL A 166 -25.11 0.64 -10.00
C VAL A 166 -24.68 0.66 -11.46
N GLU A 167 -23.40 0.91 -11.75
CA GLU A 167 -22.86 0.87 -13.12
C GLU A 167 -23.09 -0.49 -13.78
N VAL A 168 -22.62 -1.58 -13.16
CA VAL A 168 -22.77 -2.94 -13.69
C VAL A 168 -24.24 -3.33 -13.87
N LEU A 169 -25.08 -3.05 -12.87
CA LEU A 169 -26.51 -3.37 -12.94
C LEU A 169 -27.24 -2.53 -13.98
N SER A 170 -26.82 -1.29 -14.21
CA SER A 170 -27.41 -0.43 -15.24
C SER A 170 -27.10 -0.95 -16.64
N VAL A 171 -25.87 -1.42 -16.88
CA VAL A 171 -25.48 -2.05 -18.16
C VAL A 171 -26.30 -3.33 -18.38
N LEU A 172 -26.39 -4.19 -17.35
CA LEU A 172 -27.17 -5.43 -17.40
C LEU A 172 -28.66 -5.19 -17.63
N ALA A 173 -29.23 -4.17 -16.99
CA ALA A 173 -30.62 -3.77 -17.16
C ALA A 173 -30.88 -3.06 -18.50
N GLY A 174 -29.82 -2.73 -19.25
CA GLY A 174 -29.91 -2.01 -20.51
C GLY A 174 -30.30 -0.54 -20.37
N THR A 175 -30.13 0.08 -19.20
CA THR A 175 -30.59 1.45 -18.93
C THR A 175 -29.52 2.52 -19.18
N VAL A 176 -28.31 2.11 -19.53
CA VAL A 176 -27.19 2.98 -19.92
C VAL A 176 -26.53 2.45 -21.19
N PRO A 177 -25.88 3.33 -21.98
CA PRO A 177 -25.07 2.90 -23.11
C PRO A 177 -23.89 2.06 -22.62
N ALA A 178 -23.33 1.24 -23.52
CA ALA A 178 -22.18 0.41 -23.22
C ALA A 178 -21.23 0.36 -24.42
N GLU A 179 -19.95 0.15 -24.14
CA GLU A 179 -18.95 -0.05 -25.17
C GLU A 179 -17.94 -1.13 -24.77
N GLY A 180 -17.40 -1.81 -25.76
CA GLY A 180 -16.42 -2.87 -25.54
C GLY A 180 -16.04 -3.56 -26.84
N PRO A 181 -15.11 -4.53 -26.80
CA PRO A 181 -14.86 -5.38 -27.96
C PRO A 181 -16.11 -6.20 -28.28
N GLY A 182 -16.24 -6.64 -29.52
CA GLY A 182 -17.40 -7.41 -29.93
C GLY A 182 -17.43 -7.74 -31.41
N ILE A 183 -18.63 -8.04 -31.91
CA ILE A 183 -18.88 -8.27 -33.32
C ILE A 183 -20.04 -7.42 -33.84
N ARG A 184 -20.00 -7.13 -35.13
CA ARG A 184 -21.16 -6.66 -35.90
C ARG A 184 -21.54 -7.74 -36.91
N MET A 185 -22.74 -8.28 -36.77
CA MET A 185 -23.31 -9.26 -37.67
C MET A 185 -24.39 -8.62 -38.54
N ARG A 186 -24.20 -8.62 -39.85
CA ARG A 186 -25.15 -8.10 -40.83
C ARG A 186 -25.78 -9.26 -41.59
N ILE A 187 -27.10 -9.37 -41.50
CA ILE A 187 -27.92 -10.41 -42.10
C ILE A 187 -28.74 -9.78 -43.23
N ALA A 188 -28.45 -10.16 -44.47
CA ALA A 188 -29.30 -9.83 -45.60
C ALA A 188 -30.27 -10.98 -45.87
N ASP A 189 -31.55 -10.67 -45.78
CA ASP A 189 -32.64 -11.61 -46.02
C ASP A 189 -33.57 -11.02 -47.09
N PRO A 190 -33.34 -11.33 -48.38
CA PRO A 190 -34.11 -10.74 -49.49
C PRO A 190 -35.54 -11.27 -49.57
N ASN A 191 -35.83 -12.42 -48.95
CA ASN A 191 -37.13 -13.08 -49.01
C ASN A 191 -37.95 -12.89 -47.72
N ASN A 192 -37.42 -12.18 -46.72
CA ASN A 192 -38.02 -11.97 -45.40
C ASN A 192 -38.41 -13.30 -44.71
N LEU A 193 -37.51 -14.29 -44.79
CA LEU A 193 -37.68 -15.63 -44.22
C LEU A 193 -37.01 -15.80 -42.84
N VAL A 194 -36.18 -14.85 -42.41
CA VAL A 194 -35.67 -14.77 -41.04
C VAL A 194 -36.83 -14.38 -40.13
N ASN A 195 -37.34 -15.35 -39.37
CA ASN A 195 -38.47 -15.18 -38.49
C ASN A 195 -38.03 -14.97 -37.02
N ALA A 196 -39.01 -14.90 -36.13
CA ALA A 196 -38.78 -14.73 -34.69
C ALA A 196 -37.90 -15.83 -34.08
N ASP A 197 -38.08 -17.09 -34.49
CA ASP A 197 -37.34 -18.23 -33.95
C ASP A 197 -35.85 -18.14 -34.32
N VAL A 198 -35.55 -17.79 -35.57
CA VAL A 198 -34.16 -17.63 -36.05
C VAL A 198 -33.45 -16.51 -35.30
N LEU A 199 -34.09 -15.35 -35.09
CA LEU A 199 -33.49 -14.27 -34.31
C LEU A 199 -33.35 -14.60 -32.82
N LEU A 200 -34.33 -15.27 -32.22
CA LEU A 200 -34.24 -15.71 -30.84
C LEU A 200 -33.05 -16.66 -30.67
N ASN A 201 -32.95 -17.69 -31.52
CA ASN A 201 -31.79 -18.58 -31.53
C ASN A 201 -30.49 -17.79 -31.70
N ALA A 202 -30.48 -16.78 -32.58
CA ALA A 202 -29.29 -15.97 -32.76
C ALA A 202 -28.85 -15.23 -31.49
N VAL A 203 -29.81 -14.67 -30.76
CA VAL A 203 -29.53 -14.01 -29.48
C VAL A 203 -29.09 -15.01 -28.41
N GLU A 204 -29.70 -16.18 -28.35
CA GLU A 204 -29.34 -17.21 -27.37
C GLU A 204 -27.94 -17.78 -27.62
N GLU A 205 -27.57 -18.07 -28.87
CA GLU A 205 -26.21 -18.51 -29.21
C GLU A 205 -25.16 -17.43 -28.86
N MET A 206 -25.48 -16.14 -29.05
CA MET A 206 -24.60 -15.05 -28.62
C MET A 206 -24.47 -15.01 -27.09
N ARG A 207 -25.57 -15.22 -26.34
CA ARG A 207 -25.53 -15.30 -24.86
C ARG A 207 -24.69 -16.47 -24.39
N ASP A 208 -24.84 -17.64 -25.01
CA ASP A 208 -24.05 -18.83 -24.72
C ASP A 208 -22.55 -18.62 -24.99
N ALA A 209 -22.24 -17.80 -25.99
CA ALA A 209 -20.87 -17.39 -26.34
C ALA A 209 -20.29 -16.28 -25.45
N GLY A 210 -21.05 -15.79 -24.47
CA GLY A 210 -20.60 -14.77 -23.53
C GLY A 210 -20.88 -13.33 -23.97
N ALA A 211 -21.93 -13.10 -24.76
CA ALA A 211 -22.42 -11.76 -25.02
C ALA A 211 -22.84 -11.05 -23.73
N GLU A 212 -22.34 -9.84 -23.53
CA GLU A 212 -22.66 -8.98 -22.40
C GLU A 212 -23.76 -7.97 -22.75
N VAL A 213 -23.75 -7.46 -23.98
CA VAL A 213 -24.72 -6.49 -24.49
C VAL A 213 -25.04 -6.80 -25.94
N ILE A 214 -26.34 -6.74 -26.30
CA ILE A 214 -26.81 -7.00 -27.66
C ILE A 214 -27.76 -5.87 -28.09
N GLU A 215 -27.58 -5.39 -29.31
CA GLU A 215 -28.42 -4.42 -29.99
C GLU A 215 -28.85 -4.94 -31.36
N VAL A 216 -30.09 -4.69 -31.73
CA VAL A 216 -30.61 -4.97 -33.08
C VAL A 216 -31.02 -3.68 -33.78
N ASN A 217 -30.58 -3.54 -35.03
CA ASN A 217 -30.89 -2.42 -35.95
C ASN A 217 -30.68 -1.03 -35.32
N ASN A 218 -29.64 -0.87 -34.51
CA ASN A 218 -29.26 0.40 -33.89
C ASN A 218 -30.34 1.08 -33.04
N THR A 219 -31.36 0.33 -32.63
CA THR A 219 -32.57 0.88 -32.00
C THR A 219 -33.08 0.03 -30.86
N ILE A 220 -32.87 -1.30 -30.91
CA ILE A 220 -33.48 -2.24 -29.98
C ILE A 220 -32.41 -2.84 -29.07
N ARG A 221 -32.39 -2.38 -27.82
CA ARG A 221 -31.57 -2.96 -26.74
C ARG A 221 -32.18 -4.27 -26.27
N VAL A 222 -31.48 -5.37 -26.46
CA VAL A 222 -31.94 -6.69 -26.02
C VAL A 222 -31.62 -6.88 -24.53
N VAL A 223 -32.63 -7.21 -23.74
CA VAL A 223 -32.52 -7.52 -22.31
C VAL A 223 -33.22 -8.86 -22.00
N ALA A 224 -33.24 -9.26 -20.73
CA ALA A 224 -33.83 -10.53 -20.30
C ALA A 224 -35.32 -10.67 -20.63
N SER A 225 -36.07 -9.57 -20.66
CA SER A 225 -37.51 -9.54 -20.93
C SER A 225 -37.87 -9.30 -22.40
N THR A 226 -36.86 -9.15 -23.27
CA THR A 226 -37.08 -8.92 -24.70
C THR A 226 -37.78 -10.11 -25.34
N TRP A 227 -38.79 -9.85 -26.16
CA TRP A 227 -39.51 -10.87 -26.91
C TRP A 227 -39.42 -10.65 -28.41
N PHE A 228 -39.50 -11.74 -29.16
CA PHE A 228 -39.44 -11.80 -30.61
C PHE A 228 -40.77 -12.34 -31.12
N GLY A 229 -41.30 -11.77 -32.20
CA GLY A 229 -42.57 -12.22 -32.76
C GLY A 229 -42.79 -11.77 -34.19
N MET A 230 -43.97 -12.09 -34.71
CA MET A 230 -44.41 -11.70 -36.04
C MET A 230 -45.72 -10.91 -35.93
N ASP A 231 -45.84 -9.80 -36.65
CA ASP A 231 -47.08 -9.05 -36.84
C ASP A 231 -47.46 -8.97 -38.33
N SER A 232 -48.49 -8.17 -38.67
CA SER A 232 -48.94 -8.00 -40.07
C SER A 232 -47.91 -7.32 -40.98
N ARG A 233 -46.87 -6.70 -40.42
CA ARG A 233 -45.78 -6.01 -41.12
C ARG A 233 -44.51 -6.86 -41.19
N GLY A 234 -44.44 -7.97 -40.45
CA GLY A 234 -43.33 -8.91 -40.45
C GLY A 234 -42.74 -9.10 -39.05
N LEU A 235 -41.41 -9.19 -38.99
CA LEU A 235 -40.66 -9.45 -37.76
C LEU A 235 -40.73 -8.25 -36.80
N VAL A 236 -40.97 -8.52 -35.52
CA VAL A 236 -40.98 -7.51 -34.46
C VAL A 236 -40.15 -7.97 -33.26
N ILE A 237 -39.48 -7.03 -32.60
CA ILE A 237 -38.80 -7.23 -31.31
C ILE A 237 -39.31 -6.18 -30.35
N ASP A 238 -39.86 -6.60 -29.21
CA ASP A 238 -40.52 -5.72 -28.25
C ASP A 238 -41.60 -4.79 -28.89
N GLY A 239 -42.24 -5.28 -29.95
CA GLY A 239 -43.26 -4.56 -30.72
C GLY A 239 -42.70 -3.55 -31.74
N GLN A 240 -41.38 -3.38 -31.81
CA GLN A 240 -40.73 -2.57 -32.83
C GLN A 240 -40.46 -3.41 -34.09
N PRO A 241 -40.83 -2.91 -35.29
CA PRO A 241 -40.60 -3.63 -36.54
C PRO A 241 -39.11 -3.74 -36.88
N VAL A 242 -38.71 -4.89 -37.37
CA VAL A 242 -37.33 -5.18 -37.81
C VAL A 242 -37.34 -5.43 -39.32
N SER A 243 -36.55 -4.64 -40.05
CA SER A 243 -36.39 -4.78 -41.50
C SER A 243 -35.02 -5.33 -41.86
N SER A 244 -34.96 -6.09 -42.94
CA SER A 244 -33.73 -6.50 -43.61
C SER A 244 -33.06 -5.29 -44.29
N PRO A 245 -31.72 -5.16 -44.25
CA PRO A 245 -30.78 -6.06 -43.58
C PRO A 245 -30.79 -5.88 -42.07
N ILE A 246 -30.80 -7.00 -41.34
CA ILE A 246 -30.79 -7.02 -39.88
C ILE A 246 -29.34 -6.87 -39.42
N VAL A 247 -29.09 -5.89 -38.56
CA VAL A 247 -27.77 -5.65 -37.96
C VAL A 247 -27.85 -6.02 -36.49
N VAL A 248 -27.05 -6.98 -36.06
CA VAL A 248 -26.91 -7.39 -34.67
C VAL A 248 -25.52 -7.00 -34.20
N GLU A 249 -25.45 -6.06 -33.27
CA GLU A 249 -24.21 -5.61 -32.64
C GLU A 249 -24.13 -6.23 -31.24
N VAL A 250 -23.00 -6.86 -30.94
CA VAL A 250 -22.81 -7.65 -29.73
C VAL A 250 -21.49 -7.26 -29.08
N ILE A 251 -21.53 -6.90 -27.81
CA ILE A 251 -20.33 -6.69 -26.96
C ILE A 251 -20.02 -8.00 -26.25
N GLY A 252 -18.75 -8.41 -26.30
CA GLY A 252 -18.22 -9.63 -25.69
C GLY A 252 -16.86 -9.99 -26.29
N GLU A 253 -16.35 -11.20 -26.03
CA GLU A 253 -15.08 -11.63 -26.61
C GLU A 253 -15.26 -11.92 -28.12
N PRO A 254 -14.62 -11.15 -29.04
CA PRO A 254 -14.95 -11.20 -30.47
C PRO A 254 -14.78 -12.58 -31.11
N HIS A 255 -13.71 -13.29 -30.73
CA HIS A 255 -13.41 -14.59 -31.34
C HIS A 255 -14.45 -15.64 -30.93
N SER A 256 -14.83 -15.69 -29.66
CA SER A 256 -15.84 -16.60 -29.12
C SER A 256 -17.21 -16.34 -29.76
N LEU A 257 -17.61 -15.07 -29.89
CA LEU A 257 -18.84 -14.67 -30.56
C LEU A 257 -18.83 -15.07 -32.05
N ALA A 258 -17.74 -14.80 -32.77
CA ALA A 258 -17.63 -15.14 -34.19
C ALA A 258 -17.61 -16.65 -34.46
N GLU A 259 -16.97 -17.44 -33.58
CA GLU A 259 -16.96 -18.89 -33.69
C GLU A 259 -18.33 -19.51 -33.38
N ALA A 260 -19.05 -19.02 -32.36
CA ALA A 260 -20.43 -19.41 -32.11
C ALA A 260 -21.34 -19.08 -33.31
N ALA A 261 -21.18 -17.85 -33.84
CA ALA A 261 -21.53 -17.41 -35.19
C ALA A 261 -21.61 -18.52 -36.25
N LYS A 262 -20.43 -19.09 -36.46
CA LYS A 262 -20.08 -19.95 -37.59
C LYS A 262 -20.16 -21.44 -37.26
N PHE A 263 -20.53 -21.79 -36.02
CA PHE A 263 -20.62 -23.18 -35.60
C PHE A 263 -21.52 -23.96 -36.56
N ARG A 264 -21.16 -25.22 -36.85
CA ARG A 264 -21.93 -26.02 -37.81
C ARG A 264 -23.35 -26.21 -37.30
N GLY A 265 -24.32 -25.77 -38.09
CA GLY A 265 -25.74 -25.81 -37.70
C GLY A 265 -26.15 -24.65 -36.79
N GLY A 266 -25.25 -23.70 -36.49
CA GLY A 266 -25.58 -22.44 -35.85
C GLY A 266 -26.11 -21.39 -36.84
N ILE A 267 -26.16 -20.14 -36.39
CA ILE A 267 -26.85 -19.01 -37.04
C ILE A 267 -26.45 -18.82 -38.51
N VAL A 268 -25.15 -18.79 -38.81
CA VAL A 268 -24.68 -18.59 -40.20
C VAL A 268 -25.16 -19.73 -41.09
N SER A 269 -25.13 -20.97 -40.59
CA SER A 269 -25.58 -22.15 -41.36
C SER A 269 -27.08 -22.13 -41.60
N GLU A 270 -27.87 -21.72 -40.59
CA GLU A 270 -29.32 -21.63 -40.67
C GLU A 270 -29.76 -20.57 -41.69
N ILE A 271 -29.20 -19.37 -41.59
CA ILE A 271 -29.55 -18.24 -42.48
C ILE A 271 -29.11 -18.48 -43.92
N THR A 272 -27.90 -19.00 -44.14
CA THR A 272 -27.38 -19.25 -45.50
C THR A 272 -27.89 -20.56 -46.10
N GLY A 273 -28.55 -21.39 -45.30
CA GLY A 273 -29.13 -22.65 -45.71
C GLY A 273 -30.27 -22.48 -46.72
N PRO A 274 -30.66 -23.57 -47.41
CA PRO A 274 -31.64 -23.53 -48.50
C PRO A 274 -33.06 -23.15 -48.06
N GLN A 275 -33.36 -23.18 -46.75
CA GLN A 275 -34.66 -22.79 -46.21
C GLN A 275 -34.85 -21.26 -46.17
N ILE A 276 -33.77 -20.50 -45.94
CA ILE A 276 -33.81 -19.03 -45.84
C ILE A 276 -33.12 -18.40 -47.07
N GLY A 277 -31.94 -18.89 -47.43
CA GLY A 277 -31.17 -18.39 -48.58
C GLY A 277 -30.66 -16.96 -48.40
N GLY A 278 -30.45 -16.54 -47.14
CA GLY A 278 -29.91 -15.23 -46.79
C GLY A 278 -28.38 -15.17 -46.87
N GLN A 279 -27.82 -14.03 -46.49
CA GLN A 279 -26.38 -13.80 -46.41
C GLN A 279 -26.03 -13.24 -45.05
N VAL A 280 -24.90 -13.69 -44.48
CA VAL A 280 -24.40 -13.18 -43.20
C VAL A 280 -22.98 -12.68 -43.37
N GLN A 281 -22.71 -11.47 -42.87
CA GLN A 281 -21.37 -10.91 -42.76
C GLN A 281 -21.09 -10.65 -41.28
N ILE A 282 -19.94 -11.09 -40.79
CA ILE A 282 -19.50 -10.89 -39.41
C ILE A 282 -18.20 -10.10 -39.45
N GLU A 283 -18.18 -8.99 -38.73
CA GLU A 283 -17.01 -8.14 -38.52
C GLU A 283 -16.64 -8.18 -37.03
N GLU A 284 -15.43 -8.64 -36.71
CA GLU A 284 -14.87 -8.53 -35.35
C GLU A 284 -14.32 -7.13 -35.13
N LEU A 285 -14.72 -6.50 -34.03
CA LEU A 285 -14.43 -5.10 -33.74
C LEU A 285 -13.78 -4.98 -32.36
N ASN A 286 -12.69 -4.20 -32.28
CA ASN A 286 -12.06 -3.88 -30.99
C ASN A 286 -12.93 -2.94 -30.13
N ARG A 287 -13.88 -2.24 -30.75
CA ARG A 287 -14.82 -1.34 -30.09
C ARG A 287 -16.15 -1.33 -30.84
N VAL A 288 -17.18 -1.81 -30.18
CA VAL A 288 -18.59 -1.67 -30.50
C VAL A 288 -19.17 -0.70 -29.46
N VAL A 289 -20.02 0.23 -29.92
CA VAL A 289 -20.71 1.19 -29.04
C VAL A 289 -22.19 0.96 -29.23
N ILE A 290 -22.90 0.67 -28.14
CA ILE A 290 -24.34 0.44 -28.12
C ILE A 290 -24.98 1.58 -27.33
N GLU A 291 -25.71 2.44 -28.05
CA GLU A 291 -26.38 3.61 -27.48
C GLU A 291 -27.85 3.35 -27.16
N SER A 292 -28.47 2.31 -27.75
CA SER A 292 -29.87 1.98 -27.46
C SER A 292 -30.06 1.55 -26.01
N LEU A 293 -31.20 1.96 -25.45
CA LEU A 293 -31.58 1.72 -24.06
C LEU A 293 -32.90 0.96 -23.98
N HIS A 294 -33.02 0.12 -22.96
CA HIS A 294 -34.28 -0.51 -22.60
C HIS A 294 -35.16 0.46 -21.84
N ALA A 295 -36.41 0.61 -22.29
CA ALA A 295 -37.41 1.42 -21.60
C ALA A 295 -37.98 0.69 -20.38
N VAL A 296 -37.51 1.06 -19.19
CA VAL A 296 -37.99 0.47 -17.93
C VAL A 296 -39.46 0.85 -17.71
N ARG A 297 -40.31 -0.17 -17.56
CA ARG A 297 -41.70 0.03 -17.13
C ARG A 297 -41.75 0.22 -15.62
N GLN A 298 -42.46 1.23 -15.16
CA GLN A 298 -42.66 1.47 -13.74
C GLN A 298 -43.50 0.33 -13.14
N ASN A 299 -42.98 -0.30 -12.09
CA ASN A 299 -43.70 -1.33 -11.36
C ASN A 299 -44.88 -0.70 -10.61
N GLN A 300 -46.06 -1.33 -10.70
CA GLN A 300 -47.25 -0.89 -9.94
C GLN A 300 -47.20 -1.33 -8.47
N TYR A 301 -46.63 -2.51 -8.21
CA TYR A 301 -46.65 -3.14 -6.88
C TYR A 301 -45.25 -3.39 -6.31
N ALA A 302 -44.32 -3.88 -7.13
CA ALA A 302 -42.97 -4.19 -6.68
C ALA A 302 -42.17 -2.92 -6.41
N GLN A 303 -41.50 -2.87 -5.25
CA GLN A 303 -40.61 -1.79 -4.85
C GLN A 303 -39.24 -2.35 -4.49
N PRO A 304 -38.14 -1.62 -4.76
CA PRO A 304 -36.82 -1.99 -4.25
C PRO A 304 -36.84 -2.14 -2.73
N ALA A 305 -36.13 -3.13 -2.20
CA ALA A 305 -35.99 -3.29 -0.76
C ALA A 305 -35.30 -2.05 -0.16
N SER A 306 -35.76 -1.61 1.01
CA SER A 306 -35.06 -0.55 1.75
C SER A 306 -33.66 -1.02 2.16
N PRO A 307 -32.65 -0.14 2.13
CA PRO A 307 -31.30 -0.50 2.56
C PRO A 307 -31.32 -0.98 4.03
N PRO A 308 -30.49 -1.98 4.40
CA PRO A 308 -30.39 -2.43 5.77
C PRO A 308 -29.89 -1.28 6.68
N PRO A 309 -30.31 -1.23 7.96
CA PRO A 309 -29.84 -0.21 8.88
C PRO A 309 -28.32 -0.32 9.06
N THR A 310 -27.63 0.82 9.03
CA THR A 310 -26.19 0.89 9.27
C THR A 310 -25.87 0.39 10.68
N PRO A 311 -25.00 -0.61 10.87
CA PRO A 311 -24.58 -1.03 12.20
C PRO A 311 -23.88 0.15 12.91
N ARG A 312 -24.27 0.39 14.17
CA ARG A 312 -23.68 1.41 15.05
C ARG A 312 -22.31 0.99 15.57
#